data_AF-A0AAW1D3F0-F1
#
_entry.id   AF-A0AAW1D3F0-F1
#
_cell.length_a   1.000
_cell.length_b   1.000
_cell.length_c   1.000
_cell.angle_alpha   90.00
_cell.angle_beta   90.00
_cell.angle_gamma   90.00
#
_symmetry.space_group_name_H-M   'P 1'
#
loop_
_entity.id
_entity.type
_entity.pdbx_description
1 polymer ?
#
loop_
_entity_poly.entity_id
_entity_poly.type
_entity_poly.pdbx_seq_one_letter_code
_entity_poly.pdbx_strand_id
1 'polypeptide(L)'
;MVFQKKKAEVTVRTSQFKVNKLLNRKQFIVEVNHPHWCGTVPAQLIRKKLAALYRVPDEQQVSVFGFKTKFGGGKTTGFGLIYDNIDALKRIEPNYRKKRMGFEKAKRTTRKSVKERRNRNKKIRGKAKGKQQSKKK
;
A
#
# COMPACT_ATOMS: atom_id res chain seq x y z
N MET A 1 -9.27 1.54 37.42
CA MET A 1 -9.37 1.80 35.98
C MET A 1 -9.80 3.26 35.79
N VAL A 2 -8.90 4.14 35.37
CA VAL A 2 -9.25 5.55 35.14
C VAL A 2 -9.94 5.65 33.78
N PHE A 3 -11.21 6.03 33.78
CA PHE A 3 -12.01 6.27 32.59
C PHE A 3 -11.49 7.55 31.91
N GLN A 4 -10.73 7.43 30.81
CA GLN A 4 -10.26 8.61 30.07
C GLN A 4 -11.44 9.28 29.34
N LYS A 5 -11.71 10.55 29.68
CA LYS A 5 -12.82 11.37 29.18
C LYS A 5 -12.67 11.84 27.72
N LYS A 6 -11.48 11.66 27.10
CA LYS A 6 -11.08 12.15 25.77
C LYS A 6 -10.65 10.99 24.88
N LYS A 7 -11.12 10.95 23.62
CA LYS A 7 -10.59 10.03 22.59
C LYS A 7 -9.11 10.34 22.33
N ALA A 8 -8.30 9.30 22.19
CA ALA A 8 -6.86 9.42 21.94
C ALA A 8 -6.59 10.26 20.68
N GLU A 9 -5.73 11.28 20.83
CA GLU A 9 -5.43 12.24 19.78
C GLU A 9 -4.24 11.78 18.95
N VAL A 10 -4.43 11.76 17.63
CA VAL A 10 -3.39 11.35 16.68
C VAL A 10 -2.86 12.59 15.96
N THR A 11 -1.60 12.94 16.14
CA THR A 11 -0.95 14.02 15.38
C THR A 11 -0.08 13.41 14.29
N VAL A 12 -0.16 13.95 13.07
CA VAL A 12 0.70 13.54 11.95
C VAL A 12 1.65 14.69 11.62
N ARG A 13 2.94 14.40 11.60
CA ARG A 13 4.01 15.30 11.16
C ARG A 13 4.71 14.68 9.95
N THR A 14 5.23 15.53 9.08
CA THR A 14 6.00 15.10 7.91
C THR A 14 7.41 15.65 7.99
N SER A 15 8.41 14.82 7.70
CA SER A 15 9.82 15.18 7.66
C SER A 15 10.45 14.81 6.31
N GLN A 16 11.57 15.45 5.98
CA GLN A 16 12.33 15.20 4.74
C GLN A 16 11.46 15.23 3.46
N PHE A 17 10.75 16.33 3.26
CA PHE A 17 9.83 16.49 2.14
C PHE A 17 10.56 16.77 0.84
N LYS A 18 10.27 15.99 -0.20
CA LYS A 18 10.81 16.16 -1.54
C LYS A 18 9.71 16.13 -2.58
N VAL A 19 9.68 17.14 -3.45
CA VAL A 19 8.81 17.17 -4.63
C VAL A 19 9.53 16.49 -5.79
N ASN A 20 8.95 15.42 -6.33
CA ASN A 20 9.52 14.69 -7.46
C ASN A 20 8.62 14.84 -8.70
N LYS A 21 8.95 15.82 -9.54
CA LYS A 21 8.21 16.14 -10.76
C LYS A 21 8.29 15.04 -11.83
N LEU A 22 9.36 14.25 -11.87
CA LEU A 22 9.52 13.16 -12.86
C LEU A 22 8.47 12.06 -12.69
N LEU A 23 7.95 11.90 -11.47
CA LEU A 23 6.97 10.88 -11.12
C LEU A 23 5.62 11.48 -10.70
N ASN A 24 5.40 12.78 -10.93
CA ASN A 24 4.19 13.52 -10.56
C ASN A 24 3.73 13.20 -9.12
N ARG A 25 4.69 13.26 -8.18
CA ARG A 25 4.43 12.96 -6.77
C ARG A 25 5.32 13.74 -5.81
N LYS A 26 4.81 13.92 -4.60
CA LYS A 26 5.56 14.39 -3.43
C LYS A 26 5.88 13.19 -2.54
N GLN A 27 7.08 13.14 -1.99
CA GLN A 27 7.56 12.04 -1.17
C GLN A 27 8.16 12.56 0.13
N PHE A 28 7.83 11.92 1.25
CA PHE A 28 8.22 12.37 2.58
C PHE A 28 8.18 11.23 3.60
N ILE A 29 8.82 11.47 4.73
CA ILE A 29 8.71 10.62 5.92
C ILE A 29 7.51 11.10 6.73
N VAL A 30 6.75 10.14 7.27
CA VAL A 30 5.57 10.38 8.11
C VAL A 30 5.90 9.98 9.53
N GLU A 31 5.75 10.91 10.46
CA GLU A 31 5.84 10.67 11.89
C GLU A 31 4.45 10.82 12.49
N VAL A 32 3.93 9.75 13.06
CA VAL A 32 2.63 9.72 13.73
C VAL A 32 2.87 9.68 15.23
N ASN A 33 2.41 10.71 15.92
CA ASN A 33 2.40 10.78 17.38
C ASN A 33 0.98 10.50 17.88
N HIS A 34 0.80 9.47 18.69
CA HIS A 34 -0.50 8.97 19.14
C HIS A 34 -0.45 8.49 20.60
N PRO A 35 -0.22 9.40 21.56
CA PRO A 35 -0.21 9.04 22.97
C PRO A 35 -1.57 8.48 23.40
N HIS A 36 -1.55 7.42 24.21
CA HIS A 36 -2.74 6.73 24.73
C HIS A 36 -3.67 6.12 23.68
N TRP A 37 -3.24 6.02 22.41
CA TRP A 37 -3.98 5.24 21.43
C TRP A 37 -3.86 3.74 21.74
N CYS A 38 -4.99 3.05 21.79
CA CYS A 38 -4.99 1.60 22.00
C CYS A 38 -4.44 0.90 20.75
N GLY A 39 -3.20 0.41 20.83
CA GLY A 39 -2.55 -0.34 19.76
C GLY A 39 -1.94 0.54 18.67
N THR A 40 -2.23 0.23 17.41
CA THR A 40 -1.65 0.95 16.25
C THR A 40 -2.69 1.77 15.51
N VAL A 41 -2.25 2.91 14.97
CA VAL A 41 -3.12 3.79 14.19
C VAL A 41 -3.35 3.17 12.80
N PRO A 42 -4.61 3.04 12.34
CA PRO A 42 -4.89 2.49 11.03
C PRO A 42 -4.42 3.43 9.91
N ALA A 43 -3.88 2.84 8.83
CA ALA A 43 -3.37 3.60 7.68
C ALA A 43 -4.44 4.52 7.04
N GLN A 44 -5.71 4.13 7.09
CA GLN A 44 -6.83 4.92 6.56
C GLN A 44 -6.95 6.28 7.27
N LEU A 45 -6.78 6.31 8.60
CA LEU A 45 -6.84 7.56 9.38
C LEU A 45 -5.65 8.47 9.06
N ILE A 46 -4.48 7.89 8.85
CA ILE A 46 -3.27 8.65 8.49
C ILE A 46 -3.41 9.26 7.09
N ARG A 47 -3.93 8.50 6.11
CA ARG A 47 -4.26 9.03 4.77
C ARG A 47 -5.22 10.21 4.84
N LYS A 48 -6.31 10.07 5.62
CA LYS A 48 -7.30 11.14 5.84
C LYS A 48 -6.65 12.41 6.37
N LYS A 49 -5.81 12.28 7.40
CA LYS A 49 -5.11 13.43 7.98
C LYS A 49 -4.12 14.06 6.99
N LEU A 50 -3.37 13.26 6.24
CA LEU A 50 -2.45 13.79 5.23
C LEU A 50 -3.17 14.48 4.07
N ALA A 51 -4.30 13.93 3.62
CA ALA A 51 -5.12 14.54 2.58
C ALA A 51 -5.65 15.91 3.04
N ALA A 52 -6.18 15.99 4.26
CA ALA A 52 -6.63 17.25 4.85
C ALA A 52 -5.48 18.26 5.04
N LEU A 53 -4.34 17.81 5.58
CA LEU A 53 -3.16 18.67 5.84
C LEU A 53 -2.63 19.33 4.57
N TYR A 54 -2.58 18.59 3.46
CA TYR A 54 -2.04 19.05 2.19
C TYR A 54 -3.11 19.49 1.19
N ARG A 55 -4.38 19.56 1.61
CA ARG A 55 -5.54 19.95 0.79
C ARG A 55 -5.62 19.14 -0.51
N VAL A 56 -5.40 17.83 -0.40
CA VAL A 56 -5.51 16.89 -1.52
C VAL A 56 -6.99 16.58 -1.72
N PRO A 57 -7.52 16.67 -2.95
CA PRO A 57 -8.96 16.51 -3.20
C PRO A 57 -9.45 15.08 -2.94
N ASP A 58 -8.63 14.08 -3.23
CA ASP A 58 -8.97 12.67 -3.02
C ASP A 58 -7.95 11.97 -2.12
N GLU A 59 -8.43 11.35 -1.04
CA GLU A 59 -7.65 10.53 -0.12
C GLU A 59 -6.92 9.39 -0.83
N GLN A 60 -7.46 8.89 -1.94
CA GLN A 60 -6.87 7.78 -2.68
C GLN A 60 -5.58 8.17 -3.40
N GLN A 61 -5.32 9.46 -3.63
CA GLN A 61 -4.05 9.97 -4.18
C GLN A 61 -2.90 9.88 -3.16
N VAL A 62 -3.22 9.66 -1.87
CA VAL A 62 -2.25 9.52 -0.79
C VAL A 62 -1.92 8.04 -0.55
N SER A 63 -0.69 7.65 -0.86
CA SER A 63 -0.17 6.30 -0.56
C SER A 63 0.73 6.36 0.67
N VAL A 64 0.51 5.45 1.62
CA VAL A 64 1.26 5.41 2.88
C VAL A 64 1.70 3.97 3.17
N PHE A 65 2.96 3.77 3.52
CA PHE A 65 3.54 2.44 3.66
C PHE A 65 4.74 2.41 4.61
N GLY A 66 5.18 1.19 4.93
CA GLY A 66 6.44 0.98 5.67
C GLY A 66 6.42 1.46 7.11
N PHE A 67 5.25 1.47 7.75
CA PHE A 67 5.14 1.89 9.14
C PHE A 67 5.85 0.93 10.10
N LYS A 68 6.63 1.50 11.02
CA LYS A 68 7.24 0.82 12.15
C LYS A 68 6.95 1.59 13.44
N THR A 69 6.42 0.91 14.44
CA THR A 69 6.18 1.47 15.77
C THR A 69 7.48 1.52 16.55
N LYS A 70 7.76 2.62 17.25
CA LYS A 70 8.90 2.71 18.16
C LYS A 70 8.65 1.81 19.38
N PHE A 71 9.70 1.20 19.91
CA PHE A 71 9.64 0.52 21.21
C PHE A 71 9.16 1.50 22.29
N GLY A 72 8.28 1.03 23.17
CA GLY A 72 7.56 1.87 24.13
C GLY A 72 6.25 2.50 23.61
N GLY A 73 5.91 2.34 22.33
CA GLY A 73 4.62 2.79 21.78
C GLY A 73 4.51 4.31 21.59
N GLY A 74 3.29 4.79 21.31
CA GLY A 74 2.94 6.21 21.18
C GLY A 74 3.54 6.96 19.97
N LYS A 75 4.60 6.45 19.33
CA LYS A 75 5.20 7.01 18.11
C LYS A 75 5.36 5.95 17.04
N THR A 76 5.08 6.32 15.79
CA THR A 76 5.24 5.45 14.62
C THR A 76 5.82 6.23 13.47
N THR A 77 6.80 5.65 12.78
CA THR A 77 7.44 6.26 11.61
C THR A 77 7.11 5.44 10.37
N GLY A 78 6.94 6.11 9.23
CA GLY A 78 6.68 5.45 7.94
C GLY A 78 6.95 6.40 6.78
N PHE A 79 6.49 6.02 5.60
CA PHE A 79 6.68 6.81 4.39
C PHE A 79 5.33 7.18 3.78
N GLY A 80 5.26 8.39 3.22
CA GLY A 80 4.10 8.92 2.53
C GLY A 80 4.45 9.39 1.13
N LEU A 81 3.52 9.16 0.21
CA LEU A 81 3.55 9.68 -1.16
C LEU A 81 2.21 10.36 -1.43
N ILE A 82 2.24 11.54 -2.02
CA ILE A 82 1.05 12.23 -2.55
C ILE A 82 1.26 12.35 -4.04
N TYR A 83 0.40 11.70 -4.82
CA TYR A 83 0.39 11.82 -6.28
C TYR A 83 -0.46 13.02 -6.69
N ASP A 84 -0.12 13.65 -7.81
CA ASP A 84 -0.94 14.76 -8.34
C ASP A 84 -2.27 14.23 -8.89
N ASN A 85 -2.27 13.03 -9.49
CA ASN A 85 -3.43 12.37 -10.10
C ASN A 85 -3.51 10.88 -9.72
N ILE A 86 -4.72 10.31 -9.74
CA ILE A 86 -4.97 8.88 -9.47
C ILE A 86 -4.35 8.00 -10.57
N ASP A 87 -4.32 8.47 -11.82
CA ASP A 87 -3.77 7.71 -12.94
C ASP A 87 -2.25 7.58 -12.83
N ALA A 88 -1.58 8.64 -12.36
CA ALA A 88 -0.15 8.59 -12.04
C ALA A 88 0.13 7.58 -10.93
N LEU A 89 -0.72 7.54 -9.89
CA LEU A 89 -0.65 6.52 -8.85
C LEU A 89 -0.76 5.12 -9.45
N LYS A 90 -1.83 4.82 -10.20
CA LYS A 90 -2.06 3.47 -10.79
C LYS A 90 -0.90 3.01 -11.69
N ARG A 91 -0.27 3.94 -12.41
CA ARG A 91 0.87 3.68 -13.30
C ARG A 91 2.16 3.42 -12.54
N ILE A 92 2.45 4.18 -11.48
CA ILE A 92 3.77 4.23 -10.82
C ILE A 92 3.82 3.36 -9.56
N GLU A 93 2.72 3.22 -8.82
CA GLU A 93 2.69 2.42 -7.58
C GLU A 93 2.94 0.92 -7.84
N PRO A 94 3.80 0.26 -7.06
CA PRO A 94 3.94 -1.18 -7.10
C PRO A 94 2.61 -1.93 -6.86
N ASN A 95 2.40 -3.04 -7.58
CA ASN A 95 1.14 -3.81 -7.54
C ASN A 95 0.72 -4.27 -6.13
N TYR A 96 1.66 -4.54 -5.21
CA TYR A 96 1.31 -4.97 -3.86
C TYR A 96 0.64 -3.86 -3.04
N ARG A 97 0.98 -2.59 -3.27
CA ARG A 97 0.37 -1.43 -2.61
C ARG A 97 -0.95 -1.07 -3.28
N LYS A 98 -1.03 -1.15 -4.62
CA LYS A 98 -2.30 -1.00 -5.35
C LYS A 98 -3.38 -1.95 -4.84
N LYS A 99 -3.02 -3.21 -4.57
CA LYS A 99 -3.91 -4.20 -3.96
C LYS A 99 -4.37 -3.82 -2.55
N ARG A 100 -3.47 -3.28 -1.71
CA ARG A 100 -3.82 -2.81 -0.35
C ARG A 100 -4.76 -1.60 -0.38
N MET A 101 -4.66 -0.77 -1.43
CA MET A 101 -5.57 0.36 -1.67
C MET A 101 -6.89 -0.05 -2.32
N GLY A 102 -7.01 -1.28 -2.83
CA GLY A 102 -8.21 -1.80 -3.48
C GLY A 102 -8.28 -1.60 -5.00
N PHE A 103 -7.24 -1.10 -5.66
CA PHE A 103 -7.24 -0.83 -7.10
C PHE A 103 -7.07 -2.07 -7.99
N GLU A 104 -6.41 -3.11 -7.48
CA GLU A 104 -6.14 -4.34 -8.23
C GLU A 104 -6.49 -5.59 -7.41
N LYS A 105 -6.89 -6.66 -8.11
CA LYS A 105 -7.14 -7.97 -7.49
C LYS A 105 -5.84 -8.76 -7.32
N ALA A 106 -5.79 -9.59 -6.28
CA ALA A 106 -4.66 -10.50 -6.06
C ALA A 106 -4.54 -11.54 -7.19
N LYS A 107 -3.31 -11.84 -7.61
CA LYS A 107 -3.05 -12.89 -8.61
C LYS A 107 -3.21 -14.24 -7.94
N ARG A 108 -4.11 -15.08 -8.46
CA ARG A 108 -4.46 -16.38 -7.87
C ARG A 108 -3.51 -17.53 -8.25
N THR A 109 -2.72 -17.38 -9.31
CA THR A 109 -1.87 -18.49 -9.81
C THR A 109 -0.55 -18.58 -9.05
N THR A 110 -0.27 -19.74 -8.47
CA THR A 110 0.99 -20.06 -7.78
C THR A 110 2.19 -20.10 -8.72
N ARG A 111 3.38 -19.71 -8.25
CA ARG A 111 4.63 -19.74 -9.04
C ARG A 111 4.97 -21.14 -9.56
N LYS A 112 4.74 -22.18 -8.75
CA LYS A 112 5.01 -23.59 -9.09
C LYS A 112 4.14 -24.05 -10.27
N SER A 113 2.83 -23.85 -10.20
CA SER A 113 1.90 -24.27 -11.27
C SER A 113 2.19 -23.59 -12.62
N VAL A 114 2.61 -22.33 -12.60
CA VAL A 114 3.02 -21.60 -13.82
C VAL A 114 4.30 -22.20 -14.42
N LYS A 115 5.31 -22.53 -13.59
CA LYS A 115 6.56 -23.14 -14.04
C LYS A 115 6.34 -24.54 -14.61
N GLU A 116 5.56 -25.37 -13.93
CA GLU A 116 5.23 -26.73 -14.39
C GLU A 116 4.45 -26.71 -15.71
N ARG A 117 3.44 -25.82 -15.83
CA ARG A 117 2.72 -25.63 -17.09
C ARG A 117 3.63 -25.17 -18.22
N ARG A 118 4.56 -24.25 -17.95
CA ARG A 118 5.55 -23.80 -18.95
C ARG A 118 6.44 -24.96 -19.42
N ASN A 119 6.95 -25.78 -18.50
CA ASN A 119 7.81 -26.91 -18.84
C ASN A 119 7.07 -28.00 -19.62
N ARG A 120 5.79 -28.27 -19.30
CA ARG A 120 4.95 -29.19 -20.07
C ARG A 120 4.69 -28.67 -21.49
N ASN A 121 4.37 -27.37 -21.64
CA ASN A 121 4.09 -26.76 -22.94
C ASN A 121 5.32 -26.68 -23.86
N LYS A 122 6.55 -26.73 -23.32
CA LYS A 122 7.78 -26.81 -24.14
C LYS A 122 7.90 -28.12 -24.93
N LYS A 123 7.30 -29.21 -24.44
CA LYS A 123 7.38 -30.55 -25.06
C LYS A 123 6.42 -30.77 -26.24
N ILE A 124 5.52 -29.83 -26.50
CA ILE A 124 4.39 -29.99 -27.43
C ILE A 124 4.49 -28.93 -28.53
N ARG A 125 3.92 -29.17 -29.72
CA ARG A 125 3.89 -28.21 -30.85
C ARG A 125 2.45 -27.88 -31.29
N GLY A 126 2.29 -26.78 -32.02
CA GLY A 126 1.02 -26.36 -32.61
C GLY A 126 -0.12 -26.17 -31.59
N LYS A 127 -1.35 -26.41 -32.05
CA LYS A 127 -2.59 -26.23 -31.27
C LYS A 127 -2.65 -27.08 -29.99
N ALA A 128 -1.83 -28.13 -29.88
CA ALA A 128 -1.80 -29.01 -28.72
C ALA A 128 -1.24 -28.35 -27.44
N LYS A 129 -0.48 -27.24 -27.52
CA LYS A 129 0.02 -26.51 -26.33
C LYS A 129 -1.08 -25.88 -25.46
N GLY A 130 -2.23 -25.53 -26.06
CA GLY A 130 -3.37 -24.90 -25.36
C GLY A 130 -4.42 -25.89 -24.86
N LYS A 131 -4.36 -27.15 -25.33
CA LYS A 131 -5.37 -28.19 -25.07
C LYS A 131 -5.02 -29.14 -23.91
N GLN A 132 -3.86 -28.99 -23.26
CA GLN A 132 -3.56 -29.75 -22.06
C GLN A 132 -4.47 -29.32 -20.90
N GLN A 133 -5.66 -29.90 -20.84
CA GLN A 133 -6.27 -30.23 -19.57
C GLN A 133 -5.36 -31.27 -18.91
N SER A 134 -5.02 -31.06 -17.63
CA SER A 134 -4.52 -32.16 -16.81
C SER A 134 -5.41 -33.36 -17.06
N LYS A 135 -4.85 -34.54 -17.41
CA LYS A 135 -5.60 -35.80 -17.33
C LYS A 135 -6.27 -35.78 -15.96
N LYS A 136 -7.60 -35.56 -15.92
CA LYS A 136 -8.36 -35.75 -14.70
C LYS A 136 -8.18 -37.23 -14.38
N LYS A 137 -7.49 -37.52 -13.29
CA LYS A 137 -7.71 -38.79 -12.60
C LYS A 137 -9.09 -38.71 -11.96
#